data_AF-A0AA42X2V1-F1
#
_entry.id   AF-A0AA42X2V1-F1
#
_cell.length_a   1.000
_cell.length_b   1.000
_cell.length_c   1.000
_cell.angle_alpha   90.00
_cell.angle_beta   90.00
_cell.angle_gamma   90.00
#
_symmetry.space_group_name_H-M   'P 1'
#
loop_
_entity.id
_entity.type
_entity.pdbx_description
1 polymer ?
#
loop_
_entity_poly.entity_id
_entity_poly.type
_entity_poly.pdbx_seq_one_letter_code
_entity_poly.pdbx_strand_id
1 'polypeptide(L)'
;MSNITRTIYGARIQNELLLGLKHEPVAFTTLNEKFDIAAGMPTPNGEIPPVAYMAIGMGGHRMVAGTEGAPYPEDNFFSPANGALFRHLPFVMREVGSDLVGDERRRFAMRVLRQVDGKNYICYYLRAIPRNNVTVKMFHNVPTGGSGSTPPSVIITPFVPDSSNLNPVAPILPETGAQTTDGAYLSTSSVMNLDFTEQDIAELLNVGRILFKNERQMIISEIGLVAGKETVITSSANTGGVDYYEAIQATLVAHSAVYYAVAHMNLGFQYSLELGAIEPLMVGTIE
;
A
#
# COMPACT_ATOMS: atom_id res chain seq x y z
N MET A 1 2.78 -17.21 5.93
CA MET A 1 2.46 -15.99 6.68
C MET A 1 2.30 -14.88 5.66
N SER A 2 1.19 -14.14 5.66
CA SER A 2 0.99 -13.04 4.71
C SER A 2 1.85 -11.85 5.12
N ASN A 3 2.80 -11.43 4.27
CA ASN A 3 3.64 -10.25 4.50
C ASN A 3 2.84 -8.93 4.52
N ILE A 4 1.53 -8.98 4.23
CA ILE A 4 0.63 -7.85 4.16
C ILE A 4 -0.44 -7.96 5.25
N THR A 5 -0.62 -6.88 6.01
CA THR A 5 -1.68 -6.70 7.01
C THR A 5 -2.61 -5.56 6.57
N ARG A 6 -3.88 -5.88 6.28
CA ARG A 6 -4.90 -4.87 5.95
C ARG A 6 -5.39 -4.20 7.23
N THR A 7 -5.67 -2.90 7.17
CA THR A 7 -6.17 -2.15 8.33
C THR A 7 -7.69 -2.16 8.38
N ILE A 8 -8.25 -1.97 9.58
CA ILE A 8 -9.69 -1.76 9.76
C ILE A 8 -10.19 -0.49 9.05
N TYR A 9 -9.33 0.53 8.93
CA TYR A 9 -9.64 1.77 8.23
C TYR A 9 -9.75 1.55 6.72
N GLY A 10 -8.87 0.73 6.15
CA GLY A 10 -8.97 0.29 4.76
C GLY A 10 -10.25 -0.49 4.48
N ALA A 11 -10.61 -1.42 5.37
CA ALA A 11 -11.86 -2.19 5.27
C ALA A 11 -13.10 -1.27 5.35
N ARG A 12 -13.07 -0.25 6.22
CA ARG A 12 -14.13 0.76 6.29
C ARG A 12 -14.29 1.52 4.98
N ILE A 13 -13.20 2.05 4.42
CA ILE A 13 -13.22 2.78 3.14
C ILE A 13 -13.78 1.88 2.03
N GLN A 14 -13.39 0.61 2.00
CA GLN A 14 -13.89 -0.36 1.03
C GLN A 14 -15.41 -0.61 1.20
N ASN A 15 -15.90 -0.73 2.43
CA ASN A 15 -17.33 -0.90 2.69
C ASN A 15 -18.14 0.35 2.34
N GLU A 16 -17.63 1.54 2.67
CA GLU A 16 -18.25 2.81 2.27
C GLU A 16 -18.34 2.90 0.74
N LEU A 17 -17.30 2.45 0.01
CA LEU A 17 -17.29 2.43 -1.45
C LEU A 17 -18.32 1.46 -2.02
N LEU A 18 -18.38 0.24 -1.47
CA LEU A 18 -19.30 -0.79 -1.92
C LEU A 18 -20.77 -0.42 -1.65
N LEU A 19 -21.05 0.26 -0.53
CA LEU A 19 -22.39 0.68 -0.14
C LEU A 19 -22.80 2.05 -0.71
N GLY A 20 -21.89 2.77 -1.38
CA GLY A 20 -22.15 4.11 -1.91
C GLY A 20 -22.37 5.17 -0.82
N LEU A 21 -21.73 5.01 0.34
CA LEU A 21 -21.83 5.94 1.47
C LEU A 21 -20.85 7.10 1.32
N LYS A 22 -21.08 8.19 2.07
CA LYS A 22 -20.12 9.28 2.18
C LYS A 22 -19.01 8.93 3.16
N HIS A 23 -17.79 9.35 2.83
CA HIS A 23 -16.64 9.19 3.73
C HIS A 23 -16.55 10.39 4.66
N GLU A 24 -16.61 10.12 5.96
CA GLU A 24 -16.45 11.13 7.02
C GLU A 24 -15.14 10.92 7.79
N PRO A 25 -14.40 12.00 8.10
CA PRO A 25 -13.18 11.92 8.89
C PRO A 25 -13.42 11.28 10.26
N VAL A 26 -12.53 10.40 10.68
CA VAL A 26 -12.53 9.86 12.05
C VAL A 26 -11.21 10.21 12.73
N ALA A 27 -11.32 10.67 13.98
CA ALA A 27 -10.17 11.11 14.73
C ALA A 27 -9.14 9.99 14.92
N PHE A 28 -7.85 10.34 14.86
CA PHE A 28 -6.70 9.45 15.03
C PHE A 28 -6.58 8.35 13.97
N THR A 29 -7.15 8.56 12.78
CA THR A 29 -7.09 7.58 11.68
C THR A 29 -6.26 8.04 10.50
N THR A 30 -5.87 9.33 10.47
CA THR A 30 -5.20 9.92 9.31
C THR A 30 -3.74 10.28 9.60
N LEU A 31 -2.90 10.17 8.57
CA LEU A 31 -1.54 10.70 8.58
C LEU A 31 -1.55 12.24 8.63
N ASN A 32 -2.61 12.87 8.14
CA ASN A 32 -2.82 14.32 8.26
C ASN A 32 -2.78 14.78 9.72
N GLU A 33 -3.47 14.07 10.62
CA GLU A 33 -3.41 14.33 12.07
C GLU A 33 -2.03 14.05 12.66
N LYS A 34 -1.37 12.97 12.21
CA LYS A 34 -0.04 12.59 12.70
C LYS A 34 1.03 13.63 12.37
N PHE A 35 0.95 14.23 11.18
CA PHE A 35 1.94 15.18 10.67
C PHE A 35 1.50 16.64 10.79
N ASP A 36 0.30 16.89 11.33
CA ASP A 36 -0.31 18.21 11.47
C ASP A 36 -0.42 18.98 10.13
N ILE A 37 -0.85 18.27 9.09
CA ILE A 37 -1.04 18.83 7.74
C ILE A 37 -2.50 18.66 7.34
N ALA A 38 -3.25 19.76 7.26
CA ALA A 38 -4.69 19.74 6.97
C ALA A 38 -5.47 18.73 7.84
N ALA A 39 -5.09 18.63 9.12
CA ALA A 39 -5.70 17.72 10.07
C ALA A 39 -7.21 17.97 10.18
N GLY A 40 -8.01 16.90 10.10
CA GLY A 40 -9.47 16.97 10.17
C GLY A 40 -10.17 17.56 8.94
N MET A 41 -9.44 17.95 7.88
CA MET A 41 -10.07 18.48 6.66
C MET A 41 -10.85 17.36 5.94
N PRO A 42 -12.17 17.48 5.74
CA PRO A 42 -12.95 16.47 5.04
C PRO A 42 -12.66 16.46 3.54
N THR A 43 -12.97 15.35 2.87
CA THR A 43 -12.97 15.32 1.41
C THR A 43 -14.11 16.20 0.85
N PRO A 44 -13.93 16.82 -0.33
CA PRO A 44 -15.01 17.53 -1.01
C PRO A 44 -16.25 16.63 -1.16
N ASN A 45 -17.42 17.12 -0.77
CA ASN A 45 -18.70 16.40 -0.85
C ASN A 45 -18.76 15.05 -0.12
N GLY A 46 -17.81 14.72 0.76
CA GLY A 46 -17.70 13.40 1.39
C GLY A 46 -17.29 12.30 0.42
N GLU A 47 -16.55 12.65 -0.65
CA GLU A 47 -16.00 11.68 -1.59
C GLU A 47 -15.08 10.66 -0.89
N ILE A 48 -15.16 9.41 -1.34
CA ILE A 48 -14.35 8.33 -0.79
C ILE A 48 -12.92 8.46 -1.32
N PRO A 49 -11.90 8.55 -0.44
CA PRO A 49 -10.52 8.70 -0.88
C PRO A 49 -10.03 7.41 -1.56
N PRO A 50 -9.50 7.47 -2.79
CA PRO A 50 -8.94 6.30 -3.45
C PRO A 50 -7.57 5.96 -2.88
N VAL A 51 -7.14 4.70 -2.99
CA VAL A 51 -5.72 4.31 -2.79
C VAL A 51 -4.88 5.06 -3.83
N ALA A 52 -4.06 6.00 -3.36
CA ALA A 52 -3.43 7.02 -4.19
C ALA A 52 -1.95 7.23 -3.89
N TYR A 53 -1.53 6.90 -2.68
CA TYR A 53 -0.20 7.18 -2.20
C TYR A 53 0.41 5.95 -1.54
N MET A 54 1.73 5.94 -1.48
CA MET A 54 2.48 5.01 -0.65
C MET A 54 3.28 5.79 0.39
N ALA A 55 3.48 5.17 1.55
CA ALA A 55 4.36 5.59 2.61
C ALA A 55 5.48 4.55 2.79
N ILE A 56 6.64 4.98 3.27
CA ILE A 56 7.74 4.08 3.64
C ILE A 56 8.14 4.32 5.10
N GLY A 57 8.72 3.29 5.74
CA GLY A 57 9.14 3.35 7.13
C GLY A 57 10.32 2.44 7.47
N MET A 58 10.89 2.68 8.65
CA MET A 58 11.94 1.87 9.27
C MET A 58 11.59 1.50 10.72
N GLY A 59 11.31 0.24 10.99
CA GLY A 59 10.81 -0.24 12.27
C GLY A 59 10.03 -1.54 12.19
N GLY A 60 9.77 -2.03 10.96
CA GLY A 60 9.16 -3.33 10.70
C GLY A 60 10.05 -4.53 11.03
N HIS A 61 11.31 -4.32 11.40
CA HIS A 61 12.19 -5.37 11.92
C HIS A 61 13.04 -4.87 13.08
N ARG A 62 13.51 -5.80 13.90
CA ARG A 62 14.58 -5.61 14.88
C ARG A 62 15.73 -6.56 14.56
N MET A 63 16.96 -6.10 14.77
CA MET A 63 18.13 -6.97 14.61
C MET A 63 18.36 -7.73 15.91
N VAL A 64 18.38 -9.06 15.82
CA VAL A 64 18.66 -9.95 16.94
C VAL A 64 20.05 -10.54 16.74
N ALA A 65 20.82 -10.63 17.83
CA ALA A 65 22.11 -11.30 17.80
C ALA A 65 21.90 -12.80 17.57
N GLY A 66 22.40 -13.32 16.44
CA GLY A 66 22.46 -14.75 16.18
C GLY A 66 23.68 -15.40 16.81
N THR A 67 23.71 -16.72 16.71
CA THR A 67 24.89 -17.52 17.05
C THR A 67 26.09 -17.07 16.20
N GLU A 68 27.29 -17.10 16.76
CA GLU A 68 28.54 -16.65 16.11
C GLU A 68 28.61 -15.13 15.80
N GLY A 69 27.72 -14.32 16.35
CA GLY A 69 27.77 -12.86 16.21
C GLY A 69 27.20 -12.33 14.89
N ALA A 70 26.59 -13.19 14.06
CA ALA A 70 25.86 -12.77 12.87
C ALA A 70 24.44 -12.30 13.26
N PRO A 71 24.09 -11.01 13.12
CA PRO A 71 22.75 -10.55 13.39
C PRO A 71 21.78 -11.00 12.28
N TYR A 72 20.54 -11.27 12.65
CA TYR A 72 19.45 -11.54 11.71
C TYR A 72 18.24 -10.65 12.00
N PRO A 73 17.47 -10.26 10.96
CA PRO A 73 16.25 -9.50 11.15
C PRO A 73 15.14 -10.39 11.70
N GLU A 74 14.45 -9.91 12.73
CA GLU A 74 13.19 -10.46 13.23
C GLU A 74 12.08 -9.43 12.99
N ASP A 75 10.93 -9.88 12.46
CA ASP A 75 9.84 -8.99 12.08
C ASP A 75 9.07 -8.43 13.29
N ASN A 76 8.74 -7.16 13.23
CA ASN A 76 7.75 -6.54 14.10
C ASN A 76 6.38 -6.58 13.38
N PHE A 77 5.43 -7.28 13.97
CA PHE A 77 4.11 -7.47 13.35
C PHE A 77 3.22 -6.25 13.53
N PHE A 78 2.62 -5.80 12.42
CA PHE A 78 1.55 -4.81 12.46
C PHE A 78 0.26 -5.40 12.99
N SER A 79 -0.48 -4.61 13.76
CA SER A 79 -1.88 -4.84 14.08
C SER A 79 -2.77 -4.22 12.99
N PRO A 80 -3.89 -4.85 12.62
CA PRO A 80 -4.92 -4.23 11.77
C PRO A 80 -5.47 -2.89 12.29
N ALA A 81 -5.26 -2.57 13.57
CA ALA A 81 -5.66 -1.30 14.18
C ALA A 81 -4.62 -0.17 14.02
N ASN A 82 -3.39 -0.47 13.58
CA ASN A 82 -2.36 0.55 13.39
C ASN A 82 -2.72 1.47 12.20
N GLY A 83 -2.92 2.77 12.48
CA GLY A 83 -3.18 3.80 11.46
C GLY A 83 -1.92 4.47 10.90
N ALA A 84 -0.73 4.04 11.32
CA ALA A 84 0.56 4.60 10.91
C ALA A 84 1.64 3.50 10.87
N LEU A 85 2.74 3.78 10.18
CA LEU A 85 3.96 2.95 10.23
C LEU A 85 4.65 3.17 11.59
N PHE A 86 5.46 2.19 12.04
CA PHE A 86 6.20 2.27 13.31
C PHE A 86 7.10 3.50 13.34
N ARG A 87 7.82 3.77 12.25
CA ARG A 87 8.56 5.01 12.06
C ARG A 87 8.61 5.38 10.59
N HIS A 88 7.85 6.41 10.23
CA HIS A 88 7.81 6.92 8.87
C HIS A 88 9.16 7.50 8.43
N LEU A 89 9.50 7.20 7.18
CA LEU A 89 10.62 7.80 6.46
C LEU A 89 10.09 8.74 5.38
N PRO A 90 10.73 9.90 5.18
CA PRO A 90 10.46 10.69 4.01
C PRO A 90 11.10 10.04 2.78
N PHE A 91 10.44 10.15 1.63
CA PHE A 91 11.04 9.80 0.33
C PHE A 91 12.09 10.83 -0.08
N VAL A 92 11.84 12.10 0.24
CA VAL A 92 12.67 13.23 -0.14
C VAL A 92 12.84 14.16 1.06
N MET A 93 14.07 14.64 1.27
CA MET A 93 14.40 15.63 2.29
C MET A 93 15.36 16.68 1.71
N ARG A 94 14.92 17.92 1.62
CA ARG A 94 15.66 19.03 0.99
C ARG A 94 15.71 20.25 1.90
N GLU A 95 16.79 21.04 1.83
CA GLU A 95 16.84 22.32 2.55
C GLU A 95 15.79 23.29 1.97
N VAL A 96 15.27 24.22 2.79
CA VAL A 96 14.15 25.10 2.39
C VAL A 96 14.39 25.88 1.08
N GLY A 97 15.64 26.26 0.80
CA GLY A 97 16.00 26.98 -0.43
C GLY A 97 16.14 26.11 -1.68
N SER A 98 16.01 24.78 -1.56
CA SER A 98 16.21 23.79 -2.62
C SER A 98 15.05 22.79 -2.67
N ASP A 99 13.83 23.27 -2.43
CA ASP A 99 12.61 22.46 -2.49
C ASP A 99 12.34 21.96 -3.92
N LEU A 100 11.60 20.85 -4.03
CA LEU A 100 11.12 20.32 -5.32
C LEU A 100 10.21 21.35 -6.00
N VAL A 101 10.18 21.38 -7.34
CA VAL A 101 9.36 22.34 -8.11
C VAL A 101 8.51 21.65 -9.17
N GLY A 102 7.44 22.33 -9.60
CA GLY A 102 6.59 21.89 -10.72
C GLY A 102 6.07 20.46 -10.58
N ASP A 103 6.20 19.68 -11.66
CA ASP A 103 5.70 18.30 -11.74
C ASP A 103 6.45 17.32 -10.83
N GLU A 104 7.72 17.60 -10.50
CA GLU A 104 8.49 16.76 -9.57
C GLU A 104 7.85 16.79 -8.18
N ARG A 105 7.42 17.97 -7.72
CA ARG A 105 6.71 18.12 -6.44
C ARG A 105 5.39 17.36 -6.44
N ARG A 106 4.65 17.35 -7.56
CA ARG A 106 3.34 16.70 -7.66
C ARG A 106 3.40 15.17 -7.47
N ARG A 107 4.57 14.56 -7.66
CA ARG A 107 4.79 13.13 -7.37
C ARG A 107 4.75 12.83 -5.87
N PHE A 108 4.82 13.84 -5.02
CA PHE A 108 4.95 13.70 -3.57
C PHE A 108 3.87 14.47 -2.82
N ALA A 109 3.60 14.01 -1.61
CA ALA A 109 2.65 14.60 -0.69
C ALA A 109 3.15 14.45 0.76
N MET A 110 2.38 14.97 1.69
CA MET A 110 2.64 15.10 3.11
C MET A 110 3.93 15.89 3.35
N ARG A 111 3.89 17.17 2.95
CA ARG A 111 5.00 18.10 3.02
C ARG A 111 5.14 18.68 4.42
N VAL A 112 6.19 18.30 5.14
CA VAL A 112 6.43 18.67 6.54
C VAL A 112 7.74 19.42 6.68
N LEU A 113 7.72 20.54 7.41
CA LEU A 113 8.94 21.23 7.83
C LEU A 113 9.54 20.51 9.05
N ARG A 114 10.80 20.08 8.93
CA ARG A 114 11.51 19.37 10.00
C ARG A 114 12.89 19.97 10.23
N GLN A 115 13.22 20.22 11.49
CA GLN A 115 14.57 20.64 11.86
C GLN A 115 15.46 19.43 12.16
N VAL A 116 16.67 19.41 11.60
CA VAL A 116 17.71 18.41 11.88
C VAL A 116 19.04 19.13 12.02
N ASP A 117 19.73 18.95 13.15
CA ASP A 117 21.01 19.59 13.49
C ASP A 117 21.02 21.11 13.25
N GLY A 118 19.96 21.79 13.66
CA GLY A 118 19.82 23.24 13.54
C GLY A 118 19.45 23.75 12.14
N LYS A 119 19.39 22.88 11.13
CA LYS A 119 18.95 23.23 9.76
C LYS A 119 17.49 22.82 9.52
N ASN A 120 16.77 23.66 8.78
CA ASN A 120 15.39 23.38 8.38
C ASN A 120 15.35 22.65 7.04
N TYR A 121 14.60 21.56 7.01
CA TYR A 121 14.38 20.73 5.84
C TYR A 121 12.89 20.57 5.57
N ILE A 122 12.56 20.42 4.30
CA ILE A 122 11.25 20.05 3.81
C ILE A 122 11.29 18.56 3.53
N CYS A 123 10.39 17.83 4.17
CA CYS A 123 10.26 16.38 4.08
C CYS A 123 8.97 16.02 3.37
N TYR A 124 9.02 15.05 2.47
CA TYR A 124 7.83 14.48 1.83
C TYR A 124 7.66 13.02 2.26
N TYR A 125 6.57 12.70 2.97
CA TYR A 125 6.34 11.37 3.54
C TYR A 125 5.47 10.46 2.68
N LEU A 126 4.80 11.01 1.67
CA LEU A 126 3.97 10.25 0.73
C LEU A 126 4.48 10.41 -0.69
N ARG A 127 4.39 9.34 -1.47
CA ARG A 127 4.63 9.34 -2.91
C ARG A 127 3.39 8.85 -3.64
N ALA A 128 2.98 9.54 -4.68
CA ALA A 128 1.83 9.17 -5.50
C ALA A 128 2.09 7.83 -6.22
N ILE A 129 1.09 6.97 -6.22
CA ILE A 129 1.10 5.70 -6.94
C ILE A 129 0.65 5.95 -8.38
N PRO A 130 1.47 5.63 -9.40
CA PRO A 130 1.05 5.74 -10.79
C PRO A 130 -0.10 4.76 -11.07
N ARG A 131 -1.22 5.25 -11.58
CA ARG A 131 -2.41 4.43 -11.89
C ARG A 131 -2.54 4.01 -13.34
N ASN A 132 -1.64 4.49 -14.20
CA ASN A 132 -1.82 4.45 -15.65
C ASN A 132 -1.90 3.01 -16.22
N ASN A 133 -1.46 2.00 -15.47
CA ASN A 133 -1.36 0.61 -15.94
C ASN A 133 -2.05 -0.42 -15.01
N VAL A 134 -2.91 0.01 -14.07
CA VAL A 134 -3.61 -0.93 -13.18
C VAL A 134 -4.89 -1.40 -13.86
N THR A 135 -4.93 -2.68 -14.26
CA THR A 135 -6.12 -3.32 -14.84
C THR A 135 -6.63 -4.42 -13.92
N VAL A 136 -7.93 -4.43 -13.64
CA VAL A 136 -8.59 -5.54 -12.94
C VAL A 136 -8.77 -6.70 -13.91
N LYS A 137 -8.31 -7.90 -13.53
CA LYS A 137 -8.48 -9.14 -14.29
C LYS A 137 -9.30 -10.15 -13.49
N MET A 138 -10.07 -10.98 -14.18
CA MET A 138 -10.82 -12.08 -13.59
C MET A 138 -10.18 -13.41 -14.02
N PHE A 139 -10.09 -14.36 -13.10
CA PHE A 139 -9.49 -15.66 -13.32
C PHE A 139 -10.38 -16.80 -12.84
N HIS A 140 -10.32 -17.92 -13.56
CA HIS A 140 -10.84 -19.21 -13.17
C HIS A 140 -9.68 -20.11 -12.76
N ASN A 141 -9.70 -20.55 -11.51
CA ASN A 141 -8.62 -21.29 -10.89
C ASN A 141 -9.07 -22.73 -10.61
N VAL A 142 -8.36 -23.70 -11.18
CA VAL A 142 -8.66 -25.13 -11.02
C VAL A 142 -7.47 -25.77 -10.31
N PRO A 143 -7.64 -26.28 -9.07
CA PRO A 143 -6.64 -27.09 -8.42
C PRO A 143 -6.35 -28.35 -9.24
N THR A 144 -5.09 -28.63 -9.52
CA THR A 144 -4.66 -29.85 -10.21
C THR A 144 -3.78 -30.67 -9.30
N GLY A 145 -4.23 -31.90 -9.00
CA GLY A 145 -3.44 -32.93 -8.34
C GLY A 145 -3.20 -32.68 -6.85
N GLY A 146 -3.26 -33.76 -6.07
CA GLY A 146 -2.99 -33.77 -4.64
C GLY A 146 -3.42 -35.07 -4.01
N SER A 147 -2.85 -36.21 -4.43
CA SER A 147 -2.92 -37.43 -3.62
C SER A 147 -1.63 -37.56 -2.82
N GLY A 148 -1.68 -37.30 -1.52
CA GLY A 148 -0.53 -37.39 -0.60
C GLY A 148 0.11 -36.03 -0.27
N SER A 149 1.38 -36.06 0.12
CA SER A 149 2.17 -34.95 0.71
C SER A 149 2.72 -33.91 -0.28
N THR A 150 2.21 -33.87 -1.52
CA THR A 150 2.58 -32.85 -2.51
C THR A 150 1.55 -31.71 -2.49
N PRO A 151 1.97 -30.44 -2.33
CA PRO A 151 1.04 -29.32 -2.36
C PRO A 151 0.33 -29.25 -3.72
N PRO A 152 -0.98 -28.96 -3.74
CA PRO A 152 -1.74 -28.89 -4.98
C PRO A 152 -1.22 -27.74 -5.86
N SER A 153 -1.03 -28.03 -7.15
CA SER A 153 -0.78 -26.98 -8.15
C SER A 153 -2.12 -26.35 -8.55
N VAL A 154 -2.11 -25.13 -9.08
CA VAL A 154 -3.32 -24.45 -9.56
C VAL A 154 -3.12 -24.01 -11.01
N ILE A 155 -4.03 -24.41 -11.89
CA ILE A 155 -4.11 -23.85 -13.24
C ILE A 155 -4.95 -22.57 -13.18
N ILE A 156 -4.37 -21.46 -13.64
CA ILE A 156 -5.01 -20.14 -13.68
C ILE A 156 -5.33 -19.81 -15.14
N THR A 157 -6.61 -19.57 -15.44
CA THR A 157 -7.07 -19.18 -16.79
C THR A 157 -7.88 -17.89 -16.72
N PRO A 158 -7.82 -16.99 -17.73
CA PRO A 158 -8.67 -15.80 -17.77
C PRO A 158 -10.15 -16.19 -17.76
N PHE A 159 -10.93 -15.59 -16.86
CA PHE A 159 -12.38 -15.74 -16.84
C PHE A 159 -13.01 -14.69 -17.78
N VAL A 160 -13.74 -15.18 -18.79
CA VAL A 160 -14.49 -14.35 -19.73
C VAL A 160 -15.96 -14.67 -19.55
N PRO A 161 -16.77 -13.76 -18.98
CA PRO A 161 -18.20 -14.01 -18.80
C PRO A 161 -18.90 -14.27 -20.12
N ASP A 162 -19.86 -15.20 -20.12
CA ASP A 162 -20.74 -15.49 -21.24
C ASP A 162 -22.24 -15.40 -20.85
N SER A 163 -23.13 -15.73 -21.78
CA SER A 163 -24.57 -15.68 -21.56
C SER A 163 -25.08 -16.62 -20.46
N SER A 164 -24.36 -17.71 -20.17
CA SER A 164 -24.73 -18.66 -19.13
C SER A 164 -24.49 -18.09 -17.73
N ASN A 165 -23.48 -17.22 -17.56
CA ASN A 165 -23.25 -16.52 -16.30
C ASN A 165 -24.36 -15.52 -15.99
N LEU A 166 -24.97 -14.93 -17.02
CA LEU A 166 -26.10 -14.00 -16.88
C LEU A 166 -27.44 -14.74 -16.67
N ASN A 167 -27.52 -16.02 -17.05
CA ASN A 167 -28.73 -16.83 -17.00
C ASN A 167 -28.43 -18.21 -16.39
N PRO A 168 -28.05 -18.28 -15.10
CA PRO A 168 -27.69 -19.53 -14.46
C PRO A 168 -28.91 -20.46 -14.36
N VAL A 169 -28.69 -21.76 -14.60
CA VAL A 169 -29.70 -22.80 -14.36
C VAL A 169 -29.42 -23.42 -12.99
N ALA A 170 -30.46 -23.55 -12.17
CA ALA A 170 -30.33 -24.13 -10.84
C ALA A 170 -29.84 -25.60 -10.93
N PRO A 171 -28.82 -26.00 -10.14
CA PRO A 171 -28.36 -27.38 -10.14
C PRO A 171 -29.41 -28.30 -9.51
N ILE A 172 -29.64 -29.46 -10.14
CA ILE A 172 -30.50 -30.51 -9.57
C ILE A 172 -29.64 -31.31 -8.59
N LEU A 173 -29.96 -31.24 -7.30
CA LEU A 173 -29.27 -32.03 -6.27
C LEU A 173 -29.85 -33.46 -6.26
N PRO A 174 -29.01 -34.52 -6.42
CA PRO A 174 -29.48 -35.90 -6.28
C PRO A 174 -29.85 -36.23 -4.83
N GLU A 175 -30.88 -37.05 -4.64
CA GLU A 175 -31.36 -37.49 -3.31
C GLU A 175 -30.43 -38.52 -2.62
N THR A 176 -29.46 -39.06 -3.36
CA THR A 176 -28.51 -40.08 -2.88
C THR A 176 -27.16 -39.94 -3.58
N GLY A 177 -26.05 -39.92 -2.83
CA GLY A 177 -24.67 -39.87 -3.35
C GLY A 177 -23.78 -38.88 -2.60
N ALA A 178 -22.46 -39.13 -2.60
CA ALA A 178 -21.48 -38.19 -2.07
C ALA A 178 -21.22 -37.08 -3.09
N GLN A 179 -21.32 -35.83 -2.66
CA GLN A 179 -20.96 -34.67 -3.48
C GLN A 179 -19.44 -34.49 -3.45
N THR A 180 -18.77 -34.61 -4.59
CA THR A 180 -17.35 -34.29 -4.74
C THR A 180 -17.20 -32.86 -5.23
N THR A 181 -16.56 -32.00 -4.43
CA THR A 181 -16.23 -30.61 -4.82
C THR A 181 -14.88 -30.57 -5.52
N ASP A 182 -14.83 -30.04 -6.75
CA ASP A 182 -13.59 -30.00 -7.56
C ASP A 182 -12.61 -28.87 -7.13
N GLY A 183 -12.90 -28.19 -6.02
CA GLY A 183 -12.04 -27.16 -5.43
C GLY A 183 -11.81 -25.91 -6.30
N ALA A 184 -12.45 -25.80 -7.46
CA ALA A 184 -12.33 -24.65 -8.36
C ALA A 184 -12.87 -23.36 -7.70
N TYR A 185 -12.29 -22.22 -8.06
CA TYR A 185 -12.70 -20.92 -7.54
C TYR A 185 -12.44 -19.79 -8.55
N LEU A 186 -13.22 -18.71 -8.44
CA LEU A 186 -12.97 -17.48 -9.19
C LEU A 186 -12.11 -16.54 -8.36
N SER A 187 -11.25 -15.79 -9.02
CA SER A 187 -10.54 -14.69 -8.38
C SER A 187 -10.55 -13.45 -9.26
N THR A 188 -10.47 -12.31 -8.60
CA THR A 188 -10.18 -11.02 -9.21
C THR A 188 -8.80 -10.59 -8.75
N SER A 189 -8.00 -10.04 -9.66
CA SER A 189 -6.64 -9.60 -9.37
C SER A 189 -6.40 -8.22 -9.96
N SER A 190 -5.80 -7.35 -9.16
CA SER A 190 -5.28 -6.06 -9.59
C SER A 190 -3.86 -5.93 -9.06
N VAL A 191 -2.87 -6.03 -9.95
CA VAL A 191 -1.46 -5.90 -9.57
C VAL A 191 -1.04 -4.45 -9.72
N MET A 192 -0.54 -3.86 -8.63
CA MET A 192 0.08 -2.54 -8.63
C MET A 192 1.59 -2.69 -8.51
N ASN A 193 2.33 -2.10 -9.45
CA ASN A 193 3.80 -2.07 -9.42
C ASN A 193 4.27 -0.71 -8.90
N LEU A 194 5.11 -0.76 -7.88
CA LEU A 194 5.78 0.40 -7.29
C LEU A 194 7.24 0.36 -7.69
N ASP A 195 7.60 1.21 -8.65
CA ASP A 195 8.94 1.29 -9.20
C ASP A 195 9.77 2.37 -8.47
N PHE A 196 10.86 1.95 -7.86
CA PHE A 196 11.88 2.84 -7.30
C PHE A 196 13.00 2.96 -8.32
N THR A 197 13.11 4.14 -8.93
CA THR A 197 14.15 4.46 -9.91
C THR A 197 15.48 4.78 -9.21
N GLU A 198 16.59 4.79 -9.96
CA GLU A 198 17.89 5.23 -9.46
C GLU A 198 17.84 6.62 -8.80
N GLN A 199 17.05 7.56 -9.36
CA GLN A 199 16.85 8.88 -8.76
C GLN A 199 16.15 8.78 -7.40
N ASP A 200 15.12 7.93 -7.28
CA ASP A 200 14.43 7.74 -5.99
C ASP A 200 15.37 7.16 -4.94
N ILE A 201 16.27 6.24 -5.33
CA ILE A 201 17.31 5.71 -4.44
C ILE A 201 18.29 6.80 -4.02
N ALA A 202 18.72 7.67 -4.94
CA ALA A 202 19.61 8.79 -4.62
C ALA A 202 18.98 9.75 -3.59
N GLU A 203 17.68 10.05 -3.70
CA GLU A 203 16.96 10.83 -2.69
C GLU A 203 16.91 10.14 -1.34
N LEU A 204 16.65 8.82 -1.30
CA LEU A 204 16.63 8.05 -0.07
C LEU A 204 18.00 7.97 0.60
N LEU A 205 19.09 7.86 -0.18
CA LEU A 205 20.45 7.94 0.36
C LEU A 205 20.73 9.34 0.94
N ASN A 206 20.28 10.40 0.27
CA ASN A 206 20.36 11.76 0.81
C ASN A 206 19.57 11.90 2.13
N VAL A 207 18.37 11.32 2.22
CA VAL A 207 17.61 11.23 3.48
C VAL A 207 18.44 10.52 4.57
N GLY A 208 19.09 9.41 4.23
CA GLY A 208 19.97 8.68 5.15
C GLY A 208 21.17 9.50 5.63
N ARG A 209 21.79 10.29 4.75
CA ARG A 209 22.86 11.25 5.12
C ARG A 209 22.36 12.29 6.11
N ILE A 210 21.17 12.83 5.89
CA ILE A 210 20.62 13.91 6.72
C ILE A 210 20.21 13.37 8.09
N LEU A 211 19.39 12.30 8.12
CA LEU A 211 18.79 11.76 9.34
C LEU A 211 19.73 10.93 10.20
N PHE A 212 20.59 10.11 9.59
CA PHE A 212 21.40 9.11 10.31
C PHE A 212 22.90 9.40 10.29
N LYS A 213 23.34 10.40 9.51
CA LYS A 213 24.76 10.64 9.19
C LYS A 213 25.46 9.45 8.56
N ASN A 214 24.68 8.47 8.10
CA ASN A 214 25.16 7.23 7.53
C ASN A 214 24.09 6.65 6.59
N GLU A 215 24.39 6.65 5.31
CA GLU A 215 23.53 6.11 4.25
C GLU A 215 23.24 4.62 4.42
N ARG A 216 24.18 3.86 5.01
CA ARG A 216 24.03 2.42 5.22
C ARG A 216 22.95 2.07 6.25
N GLN A 217 22.53 3.04 7.06
CA GLN A 217 21.40 2.87 7.97
C GLN A 217 20.05 3.10 7.29
N MET A 218 20.04 3.51 6.01
CA MET A 218 18.80 3.65 5.25
C MET A 218 18.28 2.29 4.82
N ILE A 219 17.32 1.78 5.58
CA ILE A 219 16.62 0.52 5.32
C ILE A 219 15.13 0.81 5.25
N ILE A 220 14.48 0.40 4.16
CA ILE A 220 13.02 0.39 4.08
C ILE A 220 12.56 -0.96 4.61
N SER A 221 11.86 -0.92 5.74
CA SER A 221 11.32 -2.13 6.37
C SER A 221 9.80 -2.23 6.29
N GLU A 222 9.16 -1.13 5.91
CA GLU A 222 7.72 -0.98 5.93
C GLU A 222 7.30 -0.24 4.67
N ILE A 223 6.31 -0.78 3.97
CA ILE A 223 5.59 -0.08 2.90
C ILE A 223 4.13 0.00 3.30
N GLY A 224 3.58 1.21 3.26
CA GLY A 224 2.20 1.49 3.58
C GLY A 224 1.42 1.91 2.33
N LEU A 225 0.27 1.28 2.07
CA LEU A 225 -0.68 1.80 1.09
C LEU A 225 -1.60 2.83 1.74
N VAL A 226 -1.72 3.99 1.11
CA VAL A 226 -2.45 5.13 1.66
C VAL A 226 -3.57 5.54 0.71
N ALA A 227 -4.80 5.51 1.21
CA ALA A 227 -5.94 6.17 0.59
C ALA A 227 -5.88 7.66 0.90
N GLY A 228 -6.04 8.51 -0.11
CA GLY A 228 -6.02 9.95 0.09
C GLY A 228 -6.52 10.70 -1.14
N LYS A 229 -7.08 11.89 -0.93
CA LYS A 229 -7.55 12.77 -2.00
C LYS A 229 -6.57 13.92 -2.18
N GLU A 230 -6.17 14.17 -3.42
CA GLU A 230 -5.38 15.36 -3.78
C GLU A 230 -6.27 16.60 -3.67
N THR A 231 -5.80 17.62 -2.96
CA THR A 231 -6.41 18.95 -2.90
C THR A 231 -5.32 20.03 -3.00
N VAL A 232 -5.70 21.25 -3.37
CA VAL A 232 -4.79 22.39 -3.33
C VAL A 232 -4.87 23.04 -1.94
N ILE A 233 -3.72 23.24 -1.32
CA ILE A 233 -3.58 23.97 -0.07
C ILE A 233 -2.78 25.25 -0.33
N THR A 234 -3.28 26.37 0.16
CA THR A 234 -2.59 27.64 0.15
C THR A 234 -1.79 27.78 1.45
N SER A 235 -0.46 27.89 1.38
CA SER A 235 0.33 28.26 2.56
C SER A 235 0.09 29.72 2.93
N SER A 236 -0.26 30.00 4.18
CA SER A 236 -0.34 31.36 4.70
C SER A 236 1.05 31.84 5.14
N ALA A 237 1.91 32.21 4.20
CA ALA A 237 3.08 33.03 4.51
C ALA A 237 2.70 34.51 4.44
N ASN A 238 3.20 35.33 5.37
CA ASN A 238 2.92 36.78 5.48
C ASN A 238 3.29 37.61 4.22
N THR A 239 3.92 36.99 3.21
CA THR A 239 4.26 37.60 1.94
C THR A 239 4.10 36.57 0.82
N GLY A 240 2.93 36.54 0.17
CA GLY A 240 2.64 35.68 -0.98
C GLY A 240 2.49 34.20 -0.62
N GLY A 241 1.24 33.76 -0.41
CA GLY A 241 0.96 32.35 -0.22
C GLY A 241 1.32 31.54 -1.47
N VAL A 242 1.96 30.38 -1.27
CA VAL A 242 2.22 29.42 -2.34
C VAL A 242 1.17 28.34 -2.27
N ASP A 243 0.46 28.14 -3.37
CA ASP A 243 -0.45 27.02 -3.57
C ASP A 243 0.34 25.76 -3.95
N TYR A 244 0.01 24.65 -3.31
CA TYR A 244 0.60 23.36 -3.65
C TYR A 244 -0.43 22.24 -3.47
N TYR A 245 -0.23 21.15 -4.21
CA TYR A 245 -1.03 19.94 -4.07
C TYR A 245 -0.63 19.17 -2.82
N GLU A 246 -1.61 18.70 -2.07
CA GLU A 246 -1.44 17.93 -0.85
C GLU A 246 -2.51 16.83 -0.73
N ALA A 247 -2.18 15.75 -0.04
CA ALA A 247 -3.09 14.66 0.27
C ALA A 247 -3.88 14.97 1.55
N ILE A 248 -5.21 14.98 1.45
CA ILE A 248 -6.13 15.03 2.59
C ILE A 248 -6.80 13.68 2.81
N GLN A 249 -7.27 13.45 4.04
CA GLN A 249 -7.82 12.17 4.48
C GLN A 249 -6.88 10.99 4.18
N ALA A 250 -5.57 11.23 4.29
CA ALA A 250 -4.51 10.27 4.04
C ALA A 250 -4.55 9.15 5.10
N THR A 251 -5.23 8.06 4.78
CA THR A 251 -5.53 6.94 5.67
C THR A 251 -4.77 5.70 5.22
N LEU A 252 -4.11 5.03 6.16
CA LEU A 252 -3.33 3.83 5.88
C LEU A 252 -4.26 2.62 5.72
N VAL A 253 -4.28 2.01 4.52
CA VAL A 253 -5.18 0.91 4.12
C VAL A 253 -4.55 -0.46 4.34
N ALA A 254 -3.24 -0.57 4.12
CA ALA A 254 -2.50 -1.80 4.32
C ALA A 254 -1.05 -1.52 4.66
N HIS A 255 -0.46 -2.45 5.42
CA HIS A 255 0.95 -2.49 5.76
C HIS A 255 1.59 -3.69 5.08
N SER A 256 2.81 -3.53 4.57
CA SER A 256 3.67 -4.64 4.18
C SER A 256 4.98 -4.54 4.94
N ALA A 257 5.35 -5.63 5.61
CA ALA A 257 6.71 -5.80 6.10
C ALA A 257 7.61 -6.18 4.92
N VAL A 258 8.74 -5.49 4.78
CA VAL A 258 9.74 -5.71 3.72
C VAL A 258 11.14 -5.54 4.29
N TYR A 259 12.17 -5.87 3.51
CA TYR A 259 13.55 -5.56 3.88
C TYR A 259 14.35 -5.14 2.64
N TYR A 260 14.46 -3.83 2.44
CA TYR A 260 15.26 -3.24 1.36
C TYR A 260 16.39 -2.39 1.94
N ALA A 261 17.62 -2.88 1.86
CA ALA A 261 18.81 -2.12 2.22
C ALA A 261 19.19 -1.16 1.08
N VAL A 262 18.73 0.08 1.17
CA VAL A 262 18.81 1.08 0.09
C VAL A 262 20.25 1.32 -0.37
N ALA A 263 21.21 1.30 0.56
CA ALA A 263 22.63 1.49 0.27
C ALA A 263 23.27 0.44 -0.66
N HIS A 264 22.58 -0.68 -0.92
CA HIS A 264 23.06 -1.73 -1.82
C HIS A 264 22.22 -1.83 -3.11
N MET A 265 21.27 -0.92 -3.33
CA MET A 265 20.28 -1.00 -4.41
C MET A 265 20.41 0.14 -5.40
N ASN A 266 21.62 0.35 -5.92
CA ASN A 266 21.94 1.53 -6.76
C ASN A 266 21.12 1.62 -8.06
N LEU A 267 20.62 0.49 -8.58
CA LEU A 267 19.84 0.44 -9.82
C LEU A 267 18.33 0.59 -9.60
N GLY A 268 17.89 0.77 -8.35
CA GLY A 268 16.47 0.73 -8.01
C GLY A 268 15.95 -0.67 -7.70
N PHE A 269 14.65 -0.74 -7.38
CA PHE A 269 13.94 -1.99 -7.17
C PHE A 269 12.45 -1.82 -7.51
N GLN A 270 11.79 -2.94 -7.79
CA GLN A 270 10.34 -2.99 -7.99
C GLN A 270 9.69 -3.73 -6.82
N TYR A 271 8.58 -3.19 -6.34
CA TYR A 271 7.72 -3.86 -5.38
C TYR A 271 6.32 -4.00 -5.98
N SER A 272 5.85 -5.22 -6.12
CA SER A 272 4.52 -5.53 -6.67
C SER A 272 3.57 -5.92 -5.54
N LEU A 273 2.38 -5.33 -5.52
CA LEU A 273 1.33 -5.67 -4.59
C LEU A 273 0.08 -6.14 -5.34
N GLU A 274 -0.47 -7.27 -4.93
CA GLU A 274 -1.72 -7.79 -5.45
C GLU A 274 -2.91 -7.37 -4.56
N LEU A 275 -3.79 -6.55 -5.14
CA LEU A 275 -5.08 -6.20 -4.57
C LEU A 275 -6.16 -7.04 -5.27
N GLY A 276 -6.25 -8.31 -4.86
CA GLY A 276 -7.25 -9.25 -5.36
C GLY A 276 -8.26 -9.68 -4.29
N ALA A 277 -9.41 -10.16 -4.76
CA ALA A 277 -10.42 -10.85 -3.97
C ALA A 277 -10.66 -12.25 -4.56
N ILE A 278 -10.89 -13.25 -3.70
CA ILE A 278 -11.12 -14.64 -4.08
C ILE A 278 -12.53 -15.01 -3.66
N GLU A 279 -13.28 -15.62 -4.57
CA GLU A 279 -14.63 -16.14 -4.32
C GLU A 279 -14.67 -17.65 -4.67
N PRO A 280 -15.02 -18.54 -3.72
CA PRO A 280 -15.10 -19.96 -3.99
C PRO A 280 -16.23 -20.26 -4.98
N LEU A 281 -15.99 -21.17 -5.94
CA LEU A 281 -17.07 -21.67 -6.80
C LEU A 281 -17.70 -22.91 -6.15
N MET A 282 -19.02 -22.94 -6.11
CA MET A 282 -19.74 -24.19 -5.84
C MET A 282 -19.96 -24.89 -7.18
N VAL A 283 -19.21 -25.95 -7.44
CA VAL A 283 -19.38 -26.81 -8.62
C VAL A 283 -19.62 -28.23 -8.12
N GLY A 284 -20.87 -28.69 -8.24
CA GLY A 284 -21.21 -30.11 -8.16
C GLY A 284 -21.34 -30.63 -9.58
N THR A 285 -20.38 -31.44 -10.02
CA THR A 285 -20.46 -32.16 -11.30
C THR A 285 -20.37 -33.66 -11.01
N ILE A 286 -21.14 -34.44 -11.77
CA ILE A 286 -21.35 -35.89 -11.61
C ILE A 286 -20.31 -36.64 -12.47
N GLU A 287 -19.66 -37.67 -11.92
CA GLU A 287 -19.21 -38.83 -12.70
C GLU A 287 -20.27 -39.94 -12.62
#